data_AF-A0A8T6MUF4-F1
#
_entry.id   AF-A0A8T6MUF4-F1
#
_cell.length_a   1.000
_cell.length_b   1.000
_cell.length_c   1.000
_cell.angle_alpha   90.00
_cell.angle_beta   90.00
_cell.angle_gamma   90.00
#
_symmetry.space_group_name_H-M   'P 1'
#
loop_
_entity.id
_entity.type
_entity.pdbx_description
1 polymer ?
#
loop_
_entity_poly.entity_id
_entity_poly.type
_entity_poly.pdbx_seq_one_letter_code
_entity_poly.pdbx_strand_id
1 'polypeptide(L)'
;MIRNDLSYAINACRPMLIDPIKVKAFIDNANLVLSNPDFVYHLSALTGNFDNKNFKLKNKKKASHLSNPYLDDSDDVDIERLICCSREPYVEDGIGIITCKGVIGKGLTGVEVMLGCCDIQKISETLDAWKDRSDVQEILFKFDSGGGSTCGLQEMAKKIRTYEKPTYAYCE
;
A
#
# COMPACT_ATOMS: atom_id res chain seq x y z
N MET A 1 -9.91 -10.25 5.48
CA MET A 1 -10.57 -10.17 6.82
C MET A 1 -11.15 -8.79 7.08
N ILE A 2 -10.34 -7.74 6.94
CA ILE A 2 -10.71 -6.33 7.19
C ILE A 2 -11.98 -5.85 6.46
N ARG A 3 -12.20 -6.21 5.18
CA ARG A 3 -13.37 -5.75 4.41
C ARG A 3 -14.72 -6.11 5.03
N ASN A 4 -14.89 -7.37 5.49
CA ASN A 4 -16.17 -7.84 6.02
C ASN A 4 -16.48 -7.18 7.37
N ASP A 5 -15.45 -7.01 8.20
CA ASP A 5 -15.57 -6.36 9.52
C ASP A 5 -15.91 -4.87 9.35
N LEU A 6 -15.26 -4.18 8.41
CA LEU A 6 -15.54 -2.79 8.08
C LEU A 6 -16.94 -2.60 7.48
N SER A 7 -17.36 -3.50 6.58
CA SER A 7 -18.70 -3.45 5.99
C SER A 7 -19.79 -3.66 7.04
N TYR A 8 -19.58 -4.60 7.97
CA TYR A 8 -20.50 -4.81 9.09
C TYR A 8 -20.56 -3.58 10.00
N ALA A 9 -19.40 -3.00 10.35
CA ALA A 9 -19.33 -1.85 11.23
C ALA A 9 -20.04 -0.61 10.65
N ILE A 10 -19.87 -0.35 9.35
CA ILE A 10 -20.59 0.72 8.64
C ILE A 10 -22.10 0.47 8.65
N ASN A 11 -22.54 -0.72 8.24
CA ASN A 11 -23.97 -1.03 8.12
C ASN A 11 -24.68 -1.02 9.48
N ALA A 12 -23.98 -1.35 10.57
CA ALA A 12 -24.50 -1.33 11.92
C ALA A 12 -24.33 0.04 12.62
N CYS A 13 -23.86 1.08 11.91
CA CYS A 13 -23.54 2.40 12.47
C CYS A 13 -22.69 2.32 13.75
N ARG A 14 -21.79 1.34 13.84
CA ARG A 14 -20.95 1.18 15.03
C ARG A 14 -19.89 2.27 15.05
N PRO A 15 -19.53 2.78 16.24
CA PRO A 15 -18.39 3.67 16.37
C PRO A 15 -17.13 2.94 15.90
N MET A 16 -16.44 3.52 14.93
CA MET A 16 -15.18 3.03 14.39
C MET A 16 -14.05 3.97 14.77
N LEU A 17 -12.87 3.42 15.00
CA LEU A 17 -11.63 4.19 15.16
C LEU A 17 -11.08 4.71 13.82
N ILE A 18 -11.70 4.31 12.71
CA ILE A 18 -11.27 4.63 11.36
C ILE A 18 -12.31 5.55 10.71
N ASP A 19 -11.85 6.59 10.01
CA ASP A 19 -12.71 7.53 9.28
C ASP A 19 -13.68 6.78 8.34
N PRO A 20 -15.01 6.90 8.55
CA PRO A 20 -16.02 6.24 7.73
C PRO A 20 -15.91 6.53 6.23
N ILE A 21 -15.45 7.73 5.85
CA ILE A 21 -15.31 8.13 4.43
C ILE A 21 -14.21 7.30 3.77
N LYS A 22 -13.06 7.20 4.43
CA LYS A 22 -11.93 6.39 3.93
C LYS A 22 -12.24 4.90 3.95
N VAL A 23 -12.99 4.43 4.95
CA VAL A 23 -13.49 3.05 4.98
C VAL A 23 -14.42 2.77 3.79
N LYS A 24 -15.35 3.69 3.49
CA LYS A 24 -16.26 3.54 2.34
C LYS A 24 -15.48 3.49 1.02
N ALA A 25 -14.52 4.38 0.83
CA ALA A 25 -13.67 4.39 -0.36
C ALA A 25 -12.90 3.05 -0.53
N PHE A 26 -12.36 2.52 0.56
CA PHE A 26 -11.71 1.20 0.55
C PHE A 26 -12.68 0.07 0.16
N ILE A 27 -13.89 0.04 0.72
CA ILE A 27 -14.90 -0.98 0.41
C ILE A 27 -15.34 -0.88 -1.06
N ASP A 28 -15.58 0.33 -1.56
CA ASP A 28 -15.99 0.58 -2.95
C ASP A 28 -14.91 0.06 -3.92
N ASN A 29 -13.63 0.37 -3.67
CA ASN A 29 -12.51 -0.13 -4.48
C ASN A 29 -12.39 -1.66 -4.42
N ALA A 30 -12.52 -2.25 -3.23
CA ALA A 30 -12.46 -3.71 -3.06
C ALA A 30 -13.61 -4.42 -3.80
N ASN A 31 -14.82 -3.84 -3.78
CA ASN A 31 -15.97 -4.39 -4.49
C ASN A 31 -15.82 -4.27 -6.00
N LEU A 32 -15.22 -3.18 -6.50
CA LEU A 32 -14.92 -3.00 -7.92
C LEU A 32 -13.92 -4.04 -8.43
N VAL A 33 -12.92 -4.39 -7.63
CA VAL A 33 -11.98 -5.47 -7.98
C VAL A 33 -12.70 -6.82 -8.01
N LEU A 34 -13.58 -7.10 -7.04
CA LEU A 34 -14.28 -8.39 -6.96
C LEU A 34 -15.39 -8.56 -8.00
N SER A 35 -16.03 -7.47 -8.43
CA SER A 35 -17.08 -7.52 -9.45
C SER A 35 -16.55 -7.76 -10.86
N ASN A 36 -15.25 -7.57 -11.07
CA ASN A 36 -14.61 -7.78 -12.37
C ASN A 36 -13.58 -8.93 -12.32
N PRO A 37 -13.95 -10.14 -12.79
CA PRO A 37 -13.08 -11.32 -12.71
C PRO A 37 -11.79 -11.17 -13.53
N ASP A 38 -11.81 -10.38 -14.60
CA ASP A 38 -10.64 -10.10 -15.43
C ASP A 38 -9.59 -9.26 -14.69
N PHE A 39 -10.03 -8.29 -13.87
CA PHE A 39 -9.12 -7.50 -13.02
C PHE A 39 -8.43 -8.40 -11.99
N VAL A 40 -9.17 -9.31 -11.36
CA VAL A 40 -8.59 -10.27 -10.40
C VAL A 40 -7.55 -11.17 -11.09
N TYR A 41 -7.83 -11.64 -12.30
CA TYR A 41 -6.90 -12.43 -13.09
C TYR A 41 -5.61 -11.65 -13.38
N HIS A 42 -5.72 -10.41 -13.87
CA HIS A 42 -4.57 -9.56 -14.15
C HIS A 42 -3.77 -9.16 -12.90
N LEU A 43 -4.45 -8.86 -11.79
CA LEU A 43 -3.81 -8.58 -10.50
C LEU A 43 -3.10 -9.82 -9.93
N SER A 44 -3.68 -11.01 -10.09
CA SER A 44 -3.02 -12.26 -9.67
C SER A 44 -1.75 -12.55 -10.48
N ALA A 45 -1.74 -12.19 -11.76
CA ALA A 45 -0.57 -12.32 -12.63
C ALA A 45 0.56 -11.33 -12.26
N LEU A 46 0.22 -10.13 -11.77
CA LEU A 46 1.17 -9.12 -11.30
C LEU A 46 1.74 -9.48 -9.91
N THR A 47 0.85 -9.90 -8.99
CA THR A 47 1.24 -10.29 -7.62
C THR A 47 1.98 -11.62 -7.53
N GLY A 48 1.84 -12.51 -8.52
CA GLY A 48 2.57 -13.78 -8.60
C GLY A 48 4.10 -13.66 -8.73
N ASN A 49 4.64 -12.46 -8.95
CA ASN A 49 6.08 -12.22 -9.04
C ASN A 49 6.73 -11.83 -7.70
N PHE A 50 5.97 -11.63 -6.62
CA PHE A 50 6.53 -11.21 -5.33
C PHE A 50 6.89 -12.37 -4.39
N ASP A 51 6.39 -13.58 -4.63
CA ASP A 51 6.79 -14.78 -3.89
C ASP A 51 6.83 -16.00 -4.81
N ASN A 52 7.98 -16.26 -5.44
CA ASN A 52 8.64 -17.56 -5.52
C ASN A 52 9.75 -17.58 -6.58
N LYS A 53 10.99 -17.82 -6.12
CA LYS A 53 12.01 -18.44 -6.96
C LYS A 53 11.46 -19.79 -7.44
N ASN A 54 11.48 -19.99 -8.76
CA ASN A 54 11.09 -21.21 -9.51
C ASN A 54 9.62 -21.30 -9.92
N PHE A 55 9.27 -20.72 -11.07
CA PHE A 55 8.29 -21.37 -11.94
C PHE A 55 8.69 -21.22 -13.41
N LYS A 56 8.99 -22.36 -14.06
CA LYS A 56 9.35 -22.42 -15.48
C LYS A 56 8.14 -22.06 -16.33
N LEU A 57 8.27 -21.01 -17.14
CA LEU A 57 7.30 -20.64 -18.17
C LEU A 57 7.05 -21.81 -19.15
N LYS A 58 5.78 -22.16 -19.35
CA LYS A 58 5.32 -22.85 -20.55
C LYS A 58 4.12 -22.13 -21.17
N ASN A 59 4.41 -21.52 -22.32
CA ASN A 59 3.57 -21.34 -23.52
C ASN A 59 2.31 -20.45 -23.49
N LYS A 60 2.49 -19.26 -24.10
CA LYS A 60 1.66 -18.60 -25.13
C LYS A 60 0.26 -19.19 -25.39
N LYS A 61 -0.77 -18.34 -25.22
CA LYS A 61 -1.76 -18.02 -26.28
C LYS A 61 -2.14 -16.54 -26.21
N LYS A 62 -2.08 -15.88 -27.37
CA LYS A 62 -2.50 -14.49 -27.63
C LYS A 62 -4.04 -14.38 -27.53
N ALA A 63 -4.53 -13.34 -26.85
CA ALA A 63 -5.85 -12.75 -27.04
C ALA A 63 -5.65 -11.22 -26.91
N SER A 64 -5.38 -10.49 -27.99
CA SER A 64 -6.29 -9.90 -28.99
C SER A 64 -7.25 -8.83 -28.45
N HIS A 65 -6.88 -7.57 -28.77
CA HIS A 65 -7.72 -6.39 -29.03
C HIS A 65 -8.47 -5.70 -27.87
N LEU A 66 -7.77 -4.75 -27.24
CA LEU A 66 -8.28 -3.38 -27.00
C LEU A 66 -7.06 -2.44 -26.95
N SER A 67 -6.65 -1.91 -28.11
CA SER A 67 -5.59 -0.90 -28.20
C SER A 67 -6.19 0.47 -27.96
N ASN A 68 -5.91 1.06 -26.80
CA ASN A 68 -6.25 2.46 -26.50
C ASN A 68 -5.31 3.37 -27.32
N PRO A 69 -5.81 4.21 -28.25
CA PRO A 69 -4.99 4.96 -29.21
C PRO A 69 -4.22 6.16 -28.62
N TYR A 70 -4.17 6.30 -27.28
CA TYR A 70 -3.49 7.39 -26.57
C TYR A 70 -2.24 6.96 -25.80
N LEU A 71 -1.81 5.70 -25.93
CA LEU A 71 -0.58 5.23 -25.30
C LEU A 71 0.52 5.15 -26.37
N ASP A 72 1.47 6.07 -26.28
CA ASP A 72 2.72 6.05 -27.03
C ASP A 72 3.62 4.95 -26.43
N ASP A 73 4.18 4.08 -27.28
CA ASP A 73 4.91 2.84 -26.92
C ASP A 73 6.31 3.10 -26.30
N SER A 74 6.53 4.30 -25.75
CA SER A 74 7.86 4.79 -25.34
C SER A 74 8.03 5.02 -23.83
N ASP A 75 6.96 4.97 -23.04
CA ASP A 75 7.02 5.15 -21.59
C ASP A 75 6.37 3.94 -20.93
N ASP A 76 7.17 3.08 -20.29
CA ASP A 76 6.71 2.13 -19.28
C ASP A 76 6.18 2.95 -18.08
N VAL A 77 5.00 3.56 -18.24
CA VAL A 77 4.29 4.20 -17.14
C VAL A 77 3.87 3.05 -16.24
N ASP A 78 4.56 2.89 -15.10
CA ASP A 78 4.23 1.93 -14.05
C ASP A 78 2.74 2.07 -13.68
N ILE A 79 1.87 1.29 -14.33
CA ILE A 79 0.43 1.28 -14.08
C ILE A 79 0.18 0.97 -12.59
N GLU A 80 1.07 0.19 -11.97
CA GLU A 80 1.10 -0.04 -10.53
C GLU A 80 1.31 1.24 -9.72
N ARG A 81 2.20 2.15 -10.11
CA ARG A 81 2.37 3.46 -9.45
C ARG A 81 1.20 4.41 -9.71
N LEU A 82 0.49 4.24 -10.83
CA LEU A 82 -0.67 5.05 -11.17
C LEU A 82 -1.94 4.62 -10.41
N ILE A 83 -2.08 3.32 -10.13
CA ILE A 83 -3.20 2.75 -9.36
C ILE A 83 -2.93 2.82 -7.85
N CYS A 84 -1.69 2.60 -7.41
CA CYS A 84 -1.32 2.67 -6.00
C CYS A 84 -1.17 4.12 -5.54
N CYS A 85 -2.12 4.61 -4.75
CA CYS A 85 -2.00 5.92 -4.09
C CYS A 85 -0.86 6.03 -3.06
N SER A 86 -0.16 4.93 -2.75
CA SER A 86 0.99 4.89 -1.82
C SER A 86 2.30 4.94 -2.62
N ARG A 87 3.07 6.02 -2.45
CA ARG A 87 4.43 6.10 -3.01
C ARG A 87 5.37 5.23 -2.16
N GLU A 88 6.27 4.51 -2.82
CA GLU A 88 7.34 3.81 -2.11
C GLU A 88 8.18 4.81 -1.30
N PRO A 89 8.71 4.43 -0.12
CA PRO A 89 9.60 5.28 0.64
C PRO A 89 10.81 5.73 -0.19
N TYR A 90 11.09 7.02 -0.19
CA TYR A 90 12.18 7.61 -0.95
C TYR A 90 12.97 8.59 -0.11
N VAL A 91 14.15 8.98 -0.59
CA VAL A 91 15.05 9.90 0.10
C VAL A 91 15.29 11.10 -0.79
N GLU A 92 15.10 12.30 -0.24
CA GLU A 92 15.27 13.57 -0.93
C GLU A 92 16.02 14.53 -0.01
N ASP A 93 17.11 15.13 -0.48
CA ASP A 93 17.96 16.08 0.26
C ASP A 93 18.36 15.62 1.68
N GLY A 94 18.59 14.32 1.86
CA GLY A 94 18.96 13.74 3.14
C GLY A 94 17.79 13.39 4.06
N ILE A 95 16.56 13.60 3.61
CA ILE A 95 15.33 13.31 4.34
C ILE A 95 14.70 12.04 3.77
N GLY A 96 14.54 11.01 4.61
CA GLY A 96 13.79 9.82 4.28
C GLY A 96 12.29 10.05 4.42
N ILE A 97 11.57 10.08 3.31
CA ILE A 97 10.13 10.37 3.26
C ILE A 97 9.34 9.07 3.18
N ILE A 98 8.45 8.85 4.14
CA ILE A 98 7.55 7.70 4.22
C ILE A 98 6.11 8.20 4.16
N THR A 99 5.38 7.82 3.10
CA THR A 99 3.96 8.19 2.99
C THR A 99 3.06 7.11 3.59
N CYS A 100 2.31 7.49 4.62
CA CYS A 100 1.36 6.63 5.32
C CYS A 100 -0.07 7.00 4.90
N LYS A 101 -0.58 6.35 3.84
CA LYS A 101 -1.91 6.63 3.26
C LYS A 101 -2.91 5.50 3.47
N GLY A 102 -4.19 5.87 3.56
CA GLY A 102 -5.30 4.91 3.63
C GLY A 102 -5.36 4.14 4.95
N VAL A 103 -5.95 2.94 4.93
CA VAL A 103 -6.15 2.13 6.16
C VAL A 103 -4.84 1.46 6.56
N ILE A 104 -4.48 1.58 7.84
CA ILE A 104 -3.23 1.00 8.36
C ILE A 104 -3.47 -0.46 8.76
N GLY A 105 -2.60 -1.36 8.30
CA GLY A 105 -2.59 -2.77 8.68
C GLY A 105 -1.18 -3.29 8.92
N LYS A 106 -1.08 -4.57 9.27
CA LYS A 106 0.20 -5.27 9.48
C LYS A 106 0.20 -6.55 8.66
N GLY A 107 1.26 -6.77 7.87
CA GLY A 107 1.41 -7.98 7.05
C GLY A 107 0.35 -8.03 5.95
N LEU A 108 0.17 -6.90 5.27
CA LEU A 108 -0.83 -6.76 4.23
C LEU A 108 -0.37 -7.49 2.97
N THR A 109 -1.33 -8.07 2.28
CA THR A 109 -1.07 -8.69 0.98
C THR A 109 -0.88 -7.62 -0.10
N GLY A 110 -0.19 -7.95 -1.20
CA GLY A 110 0.04 -7.01 -2.31
C GLY A 110 -1.25 -6.38 -2.84
N VAL A 111 -2.36 -7.12 -2.85
CA VAL A 111 -3.68 -6.59 -3.25
C VAL A 111 -4.18 -5.52 -2.28
N GLU A 112 -4.02 -5.70 -0.98
CA GLU A 112 -4.44 -4.70 0.02
C GLU A 112 -3.58 -3.44 -0.07
N VAL A 113 -2.28 -3.57 -0.30
CA VAL A 113 -1.39 -2.44 -0.56
C VAL A 113 -1.78 -1.72 -1.85
N MET A 114 -2.12 -2.46 -2.91
CA MET A 114 -2.62 -1.91 -4.18
C MET A 114 -3.93 -1.12 -4.01
N LEU A 115 -4.80 -1.54 -3.08
CA LEU A 115 -6.02 -0.82 -2.73
C LEU A 115 -5.77 0.45 -1.90
N GLY A 116 -4.50 0.79 -1.64
CA GLY A 116 -4.10 1.99 -0.92
C GLY A 116 -4.01 1.82 0.59
N CYS A 117 -3.91 0.59 1.10
CA CYS A 117 -3.63 0.36 2.51
C CYS A 117 -2.14 0.54 2.83
N CYS A 118 -1.85 0.94 4.06
CA CYS A 118 -0.50 1.17 4.57
C CYS A 118 -0.06 -0.02 5.42
N ASP A 119 1.02 -0.71 5.03
CA ASP A 119 1.57 -1.83 5.81
C ASP A 119 2.66 -1.36 6.78
N ILE A 120 2.38 -1.46 8.08
CA ILE A 120 3.32 -1.15 9.16
C ILE A 120 4.57 -2.01 9.10
N GLN A 121 4.46 -3.27 8.67
CA GLN A 121 5.60 -4.19 8.59
C GLN A 121 6.64 -3.67 7.59
N LYS A 122 6.18 -3.19 6.42
CA LYS A 122 7.04 -2.62 5.39
C LYS A 122 7.71 -1.33 5.85
N ILE A 123 6.98 -0.48 6.58
CA ILE A 123 7.57 0.74 7.15
C ILE A 123 8.63 0.39 8.19
N SER A 124 8.36 -0.59 9.06
CA SER A 124 9.33 -1.08 10.04
C SER A 124 10.62 -1.56 9.37
N GLU A 125 10.52 -2.38 8.32
CA GLU A 125 11.67 -2.85 7.53
C GLU A 125 12.43 -1.71 6.86
N THR A 126 11.70 -0.71 6.35
CA THR A 126 12.30 0.49 5.74
C THR A 126 13.11 1.28 6.78
N LEU A 127 12.59 1.46 7.99
CA LEU A 127 13.31 2.11 9.08
C LEU A 127 14.56 1.32 9.48
N ASP A 128 14.51 -0.02 9.50
CA ASP A 128 15.71 -0.82 9.77
C ASP A 128 16.76 -0.63 8.67
N ALA A 129 16.35 -0.65 7.41
CA ALA A 129 17.24 -0.43 6.27
C ALA A 129 17.85 0.97 6.24
N TRP A 130 17.11 1.99 6.70
CA TRP A 130 17.58 3.38 6.74
C TRP A 130 18.38 3.72 7.99
N LYS A 131 18.40 2.83 9.00
CA LYS A 131 19.12 3.09 10.25
C LYS A 131 20.61 3.35 9.98
N ASP A 132 21.23 2.49 9.19
CA ASP A 132 22.68 2.51 8.93
C ASP A 132 23.08 3.33 7.68
N ARG A 133 22.11 3.89 6.95
CA ARG A 133 22.36 4.71 5.75
C ARG A 133 22.89 6.08 6.14
N SER A 134 24.06 6.49 5.66
CA SER A 134 24.66 7.79 5.97
C SER A 134 24.03 8.97 5.22
N ASP A 135 23.38 8.69 4.10
CA ASP A 135 22.67 9.66 3.27
C ASP A 135 21.28 9.99 3.80
N VAL A 136 20.74 9.23 4.75
CA VAL A 136 19.49 9.57 5.45
C VAL A 136 19.85 10.21 6.79
N GLN A 137 19.61 11.49 6.94
CA GLN A 137 19.87 12.24 8.17
C GLN A 137 18.63 12.29 9.06
N GLU A 138 17.45 12.45 8.47
CA GLU A 138 16.18 12.64 9.17
C GLU A 138 15.06 11.86 8.47
N ILE A 139 13.99 11.54 9.19
CA ILE A 139 12.83 10.81 8.66
C ILE A 139 11.58 11.70 8.73
N LEU A 140 10.85 11.81 7.64
CA LEU A 140 9.55 12.48 7.57
C LEU A 140 8.44 11.46 7.26
N PHE A 141 7.50 11.33 8.18
CA PHE A 141 6.26 10.60 7.96
C PHE A 141 5.17 11.56 7.47
N LYS A 142 4.72 11.38 6.23
CA LYS A 142 3.55 12.09 5.69
C LYS A 142 2.30 11.23 5.91
N PHE A 143 1.47 11.61 6.88
CA PHE A 143 0.25 10.90 7.21
C PHE A 143 -0.95 11.48 6.48
N ASP A 144 -1.64 10.61 5.75
CA ASP A 144 -2.98 10.82 5.23
C ASP A 144 -3.76 9.50 5.40
N SER A 145 -3.92 9.11 6.65
CA SER A 145 -4.52 7.85 7.04
C SER A 145 -5.80 8.07 7.84
N GLY A 146 -6.77 7.20 7.65
CA GLY A 146 -7.96 7.15 8.50
C GLY A 146 -7.73 6.42 9.82
N GLY A 147 -6.53 5.88 10.06
CA GLY A 147 -6.27 4.92 11.13
C GLY A 147 -6.37 3.47 10.63
N GLY A 148 -6.44 2.51 11.55
CA GLY A 148 -6.42 1.10 11.17
C GLY A 148 -6.34 0.12 12.34
N SER A 149 -5.70 -1.02 12.06
CA SER A 149 -5.49 -2.09 13.05
C SER A 149 -4.66 -1.60 14.25
N THR A 150 -5.06 -2.02 15.45
CA THR A 150 -4.32 -1.77 16.69
C THR A 150 -3.13 -2.71 16.86
N CYS A 151 -3.11 -3.84 16.15
CA CYS A 151 -2.03 -4.83 16.23
C CYS A 151 -0.78 -4.35 15.47
N GLY A 152 0.33 -4.12 16.17
CA GLY A 152 1.59 -3.69 15.58
C GLY A 152 1.82 -2.17 15.63
N LEU A 153 0.78 -1.37 15.85
CA LEU A 153 0.89 0.09 15.85
C LEU A 153 1.64 0.60 17.10
N GLN A 154 1.44 -0.06 18.25
CA GLN A 154 2.12 0.30 19.50
C GLN A 154 3.62 0.01 19.43
N GLU A 155 3.97 -1.13 18.85
CA GLU A 155 5.35 -1.56 18.62
C GLU A 155 6.04 -0.64 17.61
N MET A 156 5.33 -0.24 16.55
CA MET A 156 5.82 0.73 15.59
C MET A 156 6.04 2.10 16.23
N ALA A 157 5.08 2.59 17.01
CA ALA A 157 5.21 3.86 17.72
C ALA A 157 6.40 3.84 18.69
N LYS A 158 6.62 2.71 19.39
CA LYS A 158 7.79 2.52 20.25
C LYS A 158 9.08 2.56 19.43
N LYS A 159 9.12 1.90 18.27
CA LYS A 159 10.27 1.90 17.37
C LYS A 159 10.62 3.31 16.87
N ILE A 160 9.62 4.07 16.40
CA ILE A 160 9.79 5.47 15.97
C ILE A 160 10.32 6.31 17.13
N ARG A 161 9.76 6.14 18.34
CA ARG A 161 10.18 6.88 19.54
C ARG A 161 11.64 6.60 19.94
N THR A 162 12.12 5.37 19.75
CA THR A 162 13.50 4.98 20.08
C THR A 162 14.45 5.06 18.89
N TYR A 163 14.01 5.61 17.76
CA TYR A 163 14.82 5.69 16.55
C TYR A 163 15.94 6.72 16.75
N GLU A 164 17.14 6.39 16.24
CA GLU A 164 18.35 7.20 16.51
C GLU A 164 18.35 8.52 15.75
N LYS A 165 17.75 8.54 14.56
CA LYS A 165 17.65 9.73 13.71
C LYS A 165 16.39 10.53 14.06
N PRO A 166 16.40 11.87 13.92
CA PRO A 166 15.21 12.69 14.10
C PRO A 166 14.05 12.19 13.24
N THR A 167 12.86 12.09 13.82
CA THR A 167 11.63 11.70 13.13
C THR A 167 10.60 12.82 13.25
N TYR A 168 10.01 13.19 12.12
CA TYR A 168 8.98 14.22 12.01
C TYR A 168 7.71 13.61 11.43
N ALA A 169 6.57 14.16 11.83
CA ALA A 169 5.26 13.79 11.30
C ALA A 169 4.57 15.03 10.73
N TYR A 170 4.00 14.87 9.54
CA TYR A 170 3.18 15.89 8.89
C TYR A 170 1.81 15.28 8.53
N CYS A 171 0.75 15.93 8.97
CA CYS A 171 -0.64 15.61 8.64
C CYS A 171 -1.28 16.87 8.03
N GLU A 172 -2.08 16.70 6.98
CA GLU A 172 -2.95 17.75 6.42
C GLU A 172 -4.31 17.77 7.11
#